data_AF-A0A519VVY5-F1
#
_entry.id   AF-A0A519VVY5-F1
#
_cell.length_a   1.000
_cell.length_b   1.000
_cell.length_c   1.000
_cell.angle_alpha   90.00
_cell.angle_beta   90.00
_cell.angle_gamma   90.00
#
_symmetry.space_group_name_H-M   'P 1'
#
loop_
_entity.id
_entity.type
_entity.pdbx_description
1 polymer ?
#
loop_
_entity_poly.entity_id
_entity_poly.type
_entity_poly.pdbx_seq_one_letter_code
_entity_poly.pdbx_strand_id
1 'polypeptide(L)'
;PYAAFDSFKKQYDKIKWRNNEQEFKAWCEGNTGYPLVDAGMRQLNEIGWMHNRVRMVVASFLSKHLLIDWRWGETYFAEKLLDYEMASNVGGWQWAAGSGNDAAPYFRVFNPELQMKRFDSKMEYIKKWVPEYGTKKYAQPIVEHTFARDRVLKVFKEALS
;
A
#
# COMPACT_ATOMS: atom_id res chain seq x y z
N PRO A 1 13.04 16.40 -14.19
CA PRO A 1 13.07 15.58 -12.94
C PRO A 1 12.37 14.23 -13.17
N TYR A 2 13.12 13.22 -13.63
CA TYR A 2 12.58 11.92 -14.08
C TYR A 2 11.90 11.12 -12.96
N ALA A 3 12.31 11.31 -11.71
CA ALA A 3 11.74 10.60 -10.55
C ALA A 3 10.26 10.90 -10.29
N ALA A 4 9.67 11.93 -10.89
CA ALA A 4 8.24 12.20 -10.81
C ALA A 4 7.39 11.12 -11.49
N PHE A 5 7.93 10.49 -12.54
CA PHE A 5 7.21 9.55 -13.41
C PHE A 5 7.93 8.20 -13.53
N ASP A 6 9.23 8.18 -13.31
CA ASP A 6 10.08 6.99 -13.35
C ASP A 6 10.55 6.58 -11.95
N SER A 7 10.94 5.32 -11.81
CA SER A 7 11.60 4.85 -10.59
C SER A 7 12.94 5.57 -10.42
N PHE A 8 13.23 6.08 -9.22
CA PHE A 8 14.55 6.69 -8.93
C PHE A 8 15.68 5.69 -9.21
N LYS A 9 15.53 4.44 -8.73
CA LYS A 9 16.36 3.31 -9.14
C LYS A 9 15.82 2.70 -10.44
N LYS A 10 16.35 3.10 -11.59
CA LYS A 10 15.87 2.67 -12.93
C LYS A 10 15.69 1.16 -13.13
N GLN A 11 16.46 0.32 -12.44
CA GLN A 11 16.27 -1.14 -12.47
C GLN A 11 14.86 -1.58 -12.02
N TYR A 12 14.19 -0.81 -11.16
CA TYR A 12 12.82 -1.09 -10.73
C TYR A 12 11.77 -0.82 -11.82
N ASP A 13 12.10 -0.09 -12.89
CA ASP A 13 11.20 0.05 -14.05
C ASP A 13 11.07 -1.27 -14.83
N LYS A 14 11.93 -2.26 -14.57
CA LYS A 14 11.85 -3.61 -15.15
C LYS A 14 10.85 -4.52 -14.43
N ILE A 15 10.33 -4.12 -13.27
CA ILE A 15 9.39 -4.92 -12.48
C ILE A 15 8.13 -5.21 -13.30
N LYS A 16 7.76 -6.48 -13.37
CA LYS A 16 6.54 -6.93 -14.04
C LYS A 16 5.38 -6.88 -13.05
N TRP A 17 4.75 -5.72 -12.98
CA TRP A 17 3.56 -5.50 -12.15
C TRP A 17 2.37 -6.33 -12.64
N ARG A 18 1.56 -6.85 -11.70
CA ARG A 18 0.33 -7.59 -12.02
C ARG A 18 -0.78 -6.66 -12.50
N ASN A 19 -0.86 -5.45 -11.93
CA ASN A 19 -1.86 -4.43 -12.27
C ASN A 19 -3.29 -4.98 -12.39
N ASN A 20 -3.70 -5.82 -11.44
CA ASN A 20 -5.06 -6.34 -11.41
C ASN A 20 -6.03 -5.23 -10.99
N GLU A 21 -6.90 -4.82 -11.90
CA GLU A 21 -7.85 -3.71 -11.69
C GLU A 21 -8.90 -4.00 -10.61
N GLN A 22 -9.33 -5.26 -10.45
CA GLN A 22 -10.30 -5.61 -9.40
C GLN A 22 -9.68 -5.50 -8.00
N GLU A 23 -8.45 -5.98 -7.83
CA GLU A 23 -7.68 -5.82 -6.59
C GLU A 23 -7.36 -4.33 -6.32
N PHE A 24 -7.04 -3.55 -7.36
CA PHE A 24 -6.85 -2.11 -7.24
C PHE A 24 -8.12 -1.42 -6.74
N LYS A 25 -9.27 -1.71 -7.36
CA LYS A 25 -10.56 -1.16 -6.93
C LYS A 25 -10.88 -1.52 -5.48
N ALA A 26 -10.67 -2.78 -5.09
CA ALA A 26 -10.86 -3.21 -3.70
C ALA A 26 -9.94 -2.46 -2.72
N TRP A 27 -8.70 -2.16 -3.13
CA TRP A 27 -7.78 -1.32 -2.36
C TRP A 27 -8.28 0.13 -2.26
N CYS A 28 -8.68 0.75 -3.37
CA CYS A 28 -9.23 2.11 -3.38
C CYS A 28 -10.44 2.25 -2.46
N GLU A 29 -11.34 1.27 -2.46
CA GLU A 29 -12.58 1.28 -1.67
C GLU A 29 -12.38 0.86 -0.19
N GLY A 30 -11.20 0.32 0.16
CA GLY A 30 -10.94 -0.23 1.50
C GLY A 30 -11.75 -1.49 1.79
N ASN A 31 -11.75 -2.44 0.85
CA ASN A 31 -12.40 -3.75 0.90
C ASN A 31 -11.41 -4.90 0.65
N THR A 32 -10.19 -4.77 1.16
CA THR A 32 -9.10 -5.74 0.97
C THR A 32 -9.16 -6.93 1.93
N GLY A 33 -9.94 -6.81 3.01
CA GLY A 33 -9.96 -7.79 4.10
C GLY A 33 -8.76 -7.67 5.04
N TYR A 34 -7.96 -6.59 4.92
CA TYR A 34 -6.89 -6.23 5.84
C TYR A 34 -7.28 -4.97 6.64
N PRO A 35 -7.62 -5.08 7.93
CA PRO A 35 -8.33 -4.02 8.67
C PRO A 35 -7.60 -2.68 8.71
N LEU A 36 -6.28 -2.70 8.90
CA LEU A 36 -5.47 -1.48 8.92
C LEU A 36 -5.39 -0.80 7.54
N VAL A 37 -5.40 -1.60 6.47
CA VAL A 37 -5.40 -1.09 5.10
C VAL A 37 -6.77 -0.50 4.79
N ASP A 38 -7.83 -1.24 5.07
CA ASP A 38 -9.21 -0.83 4.84
C ASP A 38 -9.58 0.43 5.63
N ALA A 39 -9.19 0.49 6.91
CA ALA A 39 -9.37 1.68 7.75
C ALA A 39 -8.65 2.91 7.16
N GLY A 40 -7.43 2.73 6.65
CA GLY A 40 -6.68 3.78 5.97
C GLY A 40 -7.40 4.30 4.74
N MET A 41 -7.76 3.41 3.82
CA MET A 41 -8.38 3.79 2.56
C MET A 41 -9.76 4.43 2.76
N ARG A 42 -10.54 3.93 3.73
CA ARG A 42 -11.82 4.53 4.12
C ARG A 42 -11.63 5.90 4.77
N GLN A 43 -10.63 6.07 5.63
CA GLN A 43 -10.28 7.39 6.18
C GLN A 43 -9.94 8.38 5.06
N LEU A 44 -9.07 7.98 4.13
CA LEU A 44 -8.67 8.83 3.00
C LEU A 44 -9.89 9.28 2.18
N ASN A 45 -10.79 8.35 1.88
CA ASN A 45 -11.97 8.65 1.07
C ASN A 45 -12.99 9.54 1.77
N GLU A 46 -13.13 9.40 3.09
CA GLU A 46 -14.11 10.17 3.86
C GLU A 46 -13.62 11.60 4.14
N ILE A 47 -12.35 11.77 4.53
CA ILE A 47 -11.85 13.06 5.05
C ILE A 47 -10.67 13.65 4.28
N GLY A 48 -10.20 12.98 3.23
CA GLY A 48 -9.09 13.46 2.39
C GLY A 48 -7.75 13.57 3.13
N TRP A 49 -7.59 12.84 4.23
CA TRP A 49 -6.35 12.82 5.02
C TRP A 49 -6.09 11.43 5.56
N MET A 50 -4.82 11.02 5.65
CA MET A 50 -4.44 9.73 6.23
C MET A 50 -3.18 9.90 7.08
N HIS A 51 -3.14 9.29 8.26
CA HIS A 51 -1.94 9.34 9.10
C HIS A 51 -0.74 8.71 8.38
N ASN A 52 0.45 9.32 8.47
CA ASN A 52 1.64 8.91 7.72
C ASN A 52 2.00 7.42 7.89
N ARG A 53 1.89 6.87 9.10
CA ARG A 53 2.11 5.43 9.34
C ARG A 53 1.18 4.57 8.49
N VAL A 54 -0.08 4.97 8.35
CA VAL A 54 -1.08 4.23 7.58
C VAL A 54 -0.82 4.41 6.08
N ARG A 55 -0.40 5.60 5.62
CA ARG A 55 0.07 5.83 4.24
C ARG A 55 1.17 4.83 3.85
N MET A 56 2.15 4.63 4.73
CA MET A 56 3.22 3.65 4.50
C MET A 56 2.70 2.20 4.39
N VAL A 57 1.70 1.84 5.20
CA VAL A 57 1.13 0.47 5.19
C VAL A 57 0.31 0.23 3.93
N VAL A 58 -0.59 1.16 3.56
CA VAL A 58 -1.44 0.99 2.36
C VAL A 58 -0.61 1.04 1.08
N ALA A 59 0.44 1.87 1.03
CA ALA A 59 1.35 1.94 -0.12
C ALA A 59 2.19 0.67 -0.25
N SER A 60 2.70 0.13 0.87
CA SER A 60 3.38 -1.16 0.88
C SER A 60 2.44 -2.30 0.48
N PHE A 61 1.17 -2.25 0.90
CA PHE A 61 0.20 -3.28 0.55
C PHE A 61 -0.09 -3.28 -0.96
N LEU A 62 -0.34 -2.11 -1.56
CA LEU A 62 -0.56 -2.00 -3.00
C LEU A 62 0.65 -2.51 -3.81
N SER A 63 1.84 -1.98 -3.50
CA SER A 63 3.06 -2.28 -4.28
C SER A 63 3.63 -3.68 -4.02
N LYS A 64 3.46 -4.24 -2.82
CA LYS A 64 4.07 -5.54 -2.46
C LYS A 64 3.06 -6.66 -2.35
N HIS A 65 1.94 -6.45 -1.66
CA HIS A 65 0.95 -7.53 -1.52
C HIS A 65 0.19 -7.76 -2.81
N LEU A 66 -0.34 -6.70 -3.42
CA LEU A 66 -1.10 -6.80 -4.66
C LEU A 66 -0.21 -6.85 -5.90
N LEU A 67 1.05 -6.38 -5.75
CA LEU A 67 2.02 -6.25 -6.83
C LEU A 67 1.48 -5.37 -7.96
N ILE A 68 0.89 -4.24 -7.59
CA ILE A 68 0.37 -3.22 -8.49
C ILE A 68 1.36 -2.06 -8.54
N ASP A 69 1.53 -1.47 -9.72
CA ASP A 69 2.42 -0.33 -9.93
C ASP A 69 2.09 0.80 -8.95
N TRP A 70 3.12 1.27 -8.23
CA TRP A 70 3.00 2.32 -7.22
C TRP A 70 2.44 3.62 -7.82
N ARG A 71 2.64 3.86 -9.12
CA ARG A 71 2.11 5.02 -9.83
C ARG A 71 0.59 5.09 -9.78
N TRP A 72 -0.10 3.93 -9.76
CA TRP A 72 -1.56 3.90 -9.66
C TRP A 72 -2.04 4.41 -8.30
N GLY A 73 -1.34 4.01 -7.23
CA GLY A 73 -1.62 4.49 -5.89
C GLY A 73 -1.23 5.95 -5.68
N GLU A 74 -0.11 6.38 -6.29
CA GLU A 74 0.35 7.76 -6.32
C GLU A 74 -0.72 8.68 -6.90
N THR A 75 -1.23 8.34 -8.09
CA THR A 75 -2.29 9.11 -8.76
C THR A 75 -3.58 9.12 -7.93
N TYR A 76 -3.97 7.99 -7.35
CA TYR A 76 -5.14 7.95 -6.47
C TYR A 76 -4.98 8.84 -5.23
N PHE A 77 -3.79 8.87 -4.65
CA PHE A 77 -3.47 9.75 -3.51
C PHE A 77 -3.51 11.22 -3.92
N ALA A 78 -3.03 11.56 -5.13
CA ALA A 78 -3.10 12.91 -5.67
C ALA A 78 -4.54 13.42 -5.84
N GLU A 79 -5.49 12.54 -6.15
CA GLU A 79 -6.91 12.88 -6.29
C GLU A 79 -7.64 13.03 -4.95
N LYS A 80 -7.14 12.40 -3.87
CA LYS A 80 -7.87 12.28 -2.59
C LYS A 80 -7.28 13.12 -1.46
N LEU A 81 -5.97 13.31 -1.43
CA LEU A 81 -5.30 13.98 -0.33
C LEU A 81 -5.47 15.50 -0.40
N LEU A 82 -6.08 16.09 0.62
CA LEU A 82 -6.17 17.54 0.79
C LEU A 82 -4.81 18.18 1.11
N ASP A 83 -3.90 17.39 1.70
CA ASP A 83 -2.52 17.79 2.00
C ASP A 83 -1.52 17.28 0.96
N TYR A 84 -1.97 17.01 -0.27
CA TYR A 84 -1.11 16.51 -1.32
C TYR A 84 0.03 17.49 -1.63
N GLU A 85 1.25 16.97 -1.58
CA GLU A 85 2.46 17.62 -2.06
C GLU A 85 3.25 16.57 -2.84
N MET A 86 3.56 16.87 -4.11
CA MET A 86 4.07 15.92 -5.07
C MET A 86 5.39 15.26 -4.63
N ALA A 87 6.36 16.04 -4.15
CA ALA A 87 7.67 15.51 -3.79
C ALA A 87 7.56 14.52 -2.62
N SER A 88 6.78 14.87 -1.61
CA SER A 88 6.52 14.05 -0.43
C SER A 88 5.72 12.79 -0.79
N ASN A 89 4.69 12.90 -1.65
CA ASN A 89 3.87 11.77 -2.06
C ASN A 89 4.67 10.77 -2.91
N VAL A 90 5.29 11.24 -4.00
CA VAL A 90 6.12 10.41 -4.89
C VAL A 90 7.26 9.77 -4.11
N GLY A 91 7.93 10.52 -3.23
CA GLY A 91 8.99 10.00 -2.36
C GLY A 91 8.48 8.87 -1.45
N GLY A 92 7.31 9.03 -0.84
CA GLY A 92 6.66 8.01 0.00
C GLY A 92 6.31 6.73 -0.77
N TRP A 93 5.75 6.88 -1.98
CA TRP A 93 5.41 5.75 -2.84
C TRP A 93 6.64 4.99 -3.33
N GLN A 94 7.68 5.69 -3.75
CA GLN A 94 8.94 5.06 -4.13
C GLN A 94 9.66 4.41 -2.95
N TRP A 95 9.55 5.00 -1.76
CA TRP A 95 10.06 4.39 -0.53
C TRP A 95 9.33 3.07 -0.24
N ALA A 96 8.00 3.03 -0.37
CA ALA A 96 7.19 1.83 -0.17
C ALA A 96 7.50 0.75 -1.22
N ALA A 97 7.66 1.15 -2.49
CA ALA A 97 8.00 0.23 -3.60
C ALA A 97 9.44 -0.27 -3.57
N GLY A 98 10.35 0.34 -2.78
CA GLY A 98 11.77 -0.01 -2.77
C GLY A 98 12.61 0.72 -3.84
N SER A 99 11.96 1.49 -4.72
CA SER A 99 12.58 2.17 -5.86
C SER A 99 13.22 3.52 -5.51
N GLY A 100 12.93 4.10 -4.34
CA GLY A 100 13.43 5.41 -3.91
C GLY A 100 14.89 5.42 -3.46
N ASN A 101 15.44 6.64 -3.28
CA ASN A 101 16.83 6.90 -2.90
C ASN A 101 17.23 6.18 -1.59
N ASP A 102 16.50 6.44 -0.49
CA ASP A 102 16.66 5.78 0.83
C ASP A 102 15.57 4.72 1.09
N ALA A 103 15.07 4.10 0.03
CA ALA A 103 14.00 3.11 0.16
C ALA A 103 14.46 1.89 0.95
N ALA A 104 13.58 1.39 1.80
CA ALA A 104 13.82 0.12 2.47
C ALA A 104 14.07 -0.99 1.43
N PRO A 105 14.95 -1.96 1.70
CA PRO A 105 15.21 -3.05 0.77
C PRO A 105 13.90 -3.74 0.36
N TYR A 106 13.79 -4.16 -0.91
CA TYR A 106 12.54 -4.70 -1.45
C TYR A 106 11.98 -5.86 -0.62
N PHE A 107 12.87 -6.68 -0.03
CA PHE A 107 12.52 -7.81 0.82
C PHE A 107 11.88 -7.44 2.17
N ARG A 108 11.89 -6.17 2.55
CA ARG A 108 11.13 -5.67 3.70
C ARG A 108 9.65 -5.54 3.33
N VAL A 109 8.90 -6.62 3.48
CA VAL A 109 7.44 -6.65 3.30
C VAL A 109 6.77 -6.48 4.66
N PHE A 110 5.90 -5.48 4.81
CA PHE A 110 5.17 -5.31 6.06
C PHE A 110 4.15 -6.43 6.26
N ASN A 111 4.06 -6.97 7.46
CA ASN A 111 2.92 -7.80 7.84
C ASN A 111 1.82 -6.87 8.39
N PRO A 112 0.67 -6.72 7.70
CA PRO A 112 -0.36 -5.77 8.12
C PRO A 112 -0.93 -6.06 9.52
N GLU A 113 -1.03 -7.32 9.91
CA GLU A 113 -1.49 -7.70 11.26
C GLU A 113 -0.50 -7.28 12.35
N LEU A 114 0.80 -7.45 12.11
CA LEU A 114 1.83 -6.99 13.05
C LEU A 114 1.88 -5.46 13.13
N GLN A 115 1.64 -4.76 12.02
CA GLN A 115 1.51 -3.29 12.03
C GLN A 115 0.30 -2.87 12.85
N MET A 116 -0.85 -3.53 12.66
CA MET A 116 -2.06 -3.30 13.45
C MET A 116 -1.79 -3.50 14.94
N LYS A 117 -1.27 -4.66 15.35
CA LYS A 117 -0.99 -4.96 16.78
C LYS A 117 -0.06 -3.94 17.42
N ARG A 118 0.89 -3.41 16.66
CA ARG A 118 1.89 -2.45 17.14
C ARG A 118 1.37 -1.01 17.22
N PHE A 119 0.59 -0.57 16.23
CA PHE A 119 0.23 0.85 16.07
C PHE A 119 -1.24 1.16 16.38
N ASP A 120 -2.09 0.15 16.51
CA ASP A 120 -3.49 0.25 16.94
C ASP A 120 -3.84 -0.88 17.92
N SER A 121 -3.06 -1.02 19.00
CA SER A 121 -3.19 -2.14 19.95
C SER A 121 -4.55 -2.23 20.64
N LYS A 122 -5.28 -1.10 20.73
CA LYS A 122 -6.64 -1.02 21.29
C LYS A 122 -7.74 -1.15 20.23
N MET A 123 -7.37 -1.27 18.94
CA MET A 123 -8.29 -1.33 17.80
C MET A 123 -9.18 -0.08 17.66
N GLU A 124 -8.76 1.06 18.19
CA GLU A 124 -9.57 2.30 18.19
C GLU A 124 -9.67 2.86 16.77
N TYR A 125 -8.56 2.86 16.03
CA TYR A 125 -8.54 3.35 14.65
C TYR A 125 -9.35 2.43 13.73
N ILE A 126 -9.18 1.11 13.84
CA ILE A 126 -9.94 0.15 13.04
C ILE A 126 -11.42 0.22 13.35
N LYS A 127 -11.84 0.24 14.62
CA LYS A 127 -13.26 0.31 14.97
C LYS A 127 -13.94 1.59 14.47
N LYS A 128 -13.18 2.69 14.38
CA LYS A 128 -13.69 3.96 13.84
C LYS A 128 -13.99 3.87 12.34
N TRP A 129 -13.08 3.30 11.55
CA TRP A 129 -13.16 3.34 10.08
C TRP A 129 -13.70 2.05 9.45
N VAL A 130 -13.69 0.95 10.20
CA VAL A 130 -14.21 -0.38 9.80
C VAL A 130 -15.09 -0.91 10.94
N PRO A 131 -16.26 -0.28 11.21
CA PRO A 131 -17.12 -0.66 12.33
C PRO A 131 -17.65 -2.09 12.22
N GLU A 132 -17.73 -2.66 11.01
CA GLU A 132 -18.15 -4.03 10.77
C GLU A 132 -17.04 -5.08 10.99
N TYR A 133 -15.82 -4.67 11.35
CA TYR A 133 -14.72 -5.58 11.62
C TYR A 133 -15.08 -6.61 12.71
N GLY A 134 -14.72 -7.88 12.48
CA GLY A 134 -15.06 -9.00 13.36
C GLY A 134 -16.48 -9.58 13.16
N THR A 135 -17.25 -9.03 12.21
CA THR A 135 -18.56 -9.58 11.82
C THR A 135 -18.50 -10.35 10.50
N LYS A 136 -19.55 -11.10 10.17
CA LYS A 136 -19.69 -11.79 8.87
C LYS A 136 -19.78 -10.85 7.67
N LYS A 137 -20.01 -9.54 7.89
CA LYS A 137 -20.09 -8.53 6.83
C LYS A 137 -18.71 -8.06 6.35
N TYR A 138 -17.67 -8.27 7.16
CA TYR A 138 -16.33 -7.82 6.80
C TYR A 138 -15.71 -8.72 5.72
N ALA A 139 -15.04 -8.10 4.76
CA ALA A 139 -14.44 -8.78 3.63
C ALA A 139 -13.38 -9.80 4.09
N GLN A 140 -13.31 -10.93 3.40
CA GLN A 140 -12.20 -11.86 3.56
C GLN A 140 -10.95 -11.32 2.86
N PRO A 141 -9.73 -11.64 3.34
CA PRO A 141 -8.49 -11.20 2.71
C PRO A 141 -8.44 -11.54 1.21
N ILE A 142 -8.26 -10.54 0.36
CA ILE A 142 -8.18 -10.72 -1.10
C ILE A 142 -6.90 -11.44 -1.56
N VAL A 143 -5.90 -11.52 -0.68
CA VAL A 143 -4.66 -12.24 -0.87
C VAL A 143 -4.12 -12.69 0.47
N GLU A 144 -3.52 -13.89 0.55
CA GLU A 144 -2.85 -14.36 1.77
C GLU A 144 -1.44 -13.75 1.89
N HIS A 145 -1.03 -13.39 3.10
CA HIS A 145 0.20 -12.62 3.34
C HIS A 145 1.48 -13.36 2.92
N THR A 146 1.60 -14.64 3.28
CA THR A 146 2.79 -15.47 2.99
C THR A 146 2.95 -15.65 1.50
N PHE A 147 1.87 -16.00 0.80
CA PHE A 147 1.81 -16.08 -0.65
C PHE A 147 2.20 -14.76 -1.32
N ALA A 148 1.61 -13.65 -0.86
CA ALA A 148 1.90 -12.33 -1.41
C ALA A 148 3.38 -11.94 -1.21
N ARG A 149 3.93 -12.23 -0.02
CA ARG A 149 5.34 -12.00 0.33
C ARG A 149 6.28 -12.81 -0.58
N ASP A 150 6.01 -14.09 -0.77
CA ASP A 150 6.89 -14.94 -1.59
C ASP A 150 6.82 -14.53 -3.06
N ARG A 151 5.64 -14.14 -3.54
CA ARG A 151 5.45 -13.60 -4.89
C ARG A 151 6.27 -12.33 -5.12
N VAL A 152 6.20 -11.34 -4.24
CA VAL A 152 6.96 -10.09 -4.42
C VAL A 152 8.46 -10.34 -4.35
N LEU A 153 8.93 -11.22 -3.46
CA LEU A 153 10.35 -11.57 -3.37
C LEU A 153 10.85 -12.20 -4.66
N LYS A 154 10.09 -13.12 -5.24
CA LYS A 154 10.43 -13.75 -6.53
C LYS A 154 10.51 -12.72 -7.65
N VAL A 155 9.45 -11.94 -7.86
CA VAL A 155 9.36 -10.97 -8.97
C VAL A 155 10.44 -9.90 -8.87
N PHE A 156 10.70 -9.38 -7.67
CA PHE A 156 11.72 -8.36 -7.49
C PHE A 156 13.12 -8.95 -7.66
N LYS A 157 13.37 -10.18 -7.19
CA LYS A 157 14.65 -10.83 -7.42
C LYS A 157 14.93 -11.02 -8.91
N GLU A 158 13.94 -11.49 -9.68
CA GLU A 158 14.06 -11.70 -11.14
C GLU A 158 14.30 -10.40 -11.92
N ALA A 159 13.68 -9.29 -11.51
CA ALA A 159 13.84 -8.01 -12.20
C ALA A 159 15.12 -7.25 -11.85
N LEU A 160 15.66 -7.49 -10.64
CA LEU A 160 16.79 -6.74 -10.09
C LEU A 160 18.11 -7.52 -10.12
N SER A 161 18.08 -8.79 -10.54
CA SER A 161 19.26 -9.60 -10.84
C SER A 161 19.89 -9.25 -12.19
#